data_AF-H7EPF8-F1
#
_entry.id   AF-H7EPF8-F1
#
_cell.length_a   1.000
_cell.length_b   1.000
_cell.length_c   1.000
_cell.angle_alpha   90.00
_cell.angle_beta   90.00
_cell.angle_gamma   90.00
#
_symmetry.space_group_name_H-M   'P 1'
#
loop_
_entity.id
_entity.type
_entity.pdbx_description
1 polymer ?
#
loop_
_entity_poly.entity_id
_entity_poly.type
_entity_poly.pdbx_seq_one_letter_code
_entity_poly.pdbx_strand_id
1 'polypeptide(L)'
;MKIIFCGPPHSGKTVLIHNLEANLPTDSFMTMRIHKDGEGNWSNNPDQEQIRAVRRKGDYDEDFINKKCAELKQREEHIVLVDIGGRLLDDKIPIFEVCDSFVVISNDTEKKKQWIEFGEKHGCTCIAAFDSILDGEDCIFNRASPLKGRLSKLERGTDKTKSPVITELADLIIGKSGFFCNAHNDNIHYNTIDFVAIARELGCGWNVGADVMNGFHVNFTPDKAPLLYRKISGFAKEHGFESYEFYNSRSNWATMISALSLVDSGVGDIRLYDVGMNDYVKIRRLNKKADIGSPSVLEYSVLEGEHELFINAKTKKDSITLDDFNSIMIPQIDESKTLYFSGRIPNWLTASIFISYPCREMYLLQPGNGFFCCKSEDKNRLGKQVKNPDGMDISRYLLKISCPKNG
;
A
#
# COMPACT_ATOMS: atom_id res chain seq x y z
N MET A 1 5.41 -14.12 7.68
CA MET A 1 5.44 -13.95 9.15
C MET A 1 4.09 -14.36 9.74
N LYS A 2 4.09 -15.21 10.77
CA LYS A 2 2.90 -15.72 11.48
C LYS A 2 2.89 -15.19 12.91
N ILE A 3 1.83 -14.48 13.29
CA ILE A 3 1.77 -13.66 14.51
C ILE A 3 0.55 -14.02 15.34
N ILE A 4 0.77 -14.48 16.56
CA ILE A 4 -0.29 -14.82 17.50
C ILE A 4 -0.81 -13.57 18.20
N PHE A 5 -2.13 -13.45 18.35
CA PHE A 5 -2.78 -12.48 19.22
C PHE A 5 -3.38 -13.20 20.43
N CYS A 6 -2.83 -12.93 21.62
CA CYS A 6 -3.16 -13.66 22.84
C CYS A 6 -3.41 -12.74 24.04
N GLY A 7 -3.90 -13.34 25.13
CA GLY A 7 -4.31 -12.62 26.34
C GLY A 7 -5.62 -13.17 26.93
N PRO A 8 -5.93 -12.85 28.20
CA PRO A 8 -7.09 -13.41 28.89
C PRO A 8 -8.43 -13.08 28.20
N PRO A 9 -9.54 -13.77 28.55
CA PRO A 9 -10.84 -13.45 28.00
C PRO A 9 -11.20 -11.98 28.26
N HIS A 10 -11.92 -11.35 27.33
CA HIS A 10 -12.36 -9.96 27.42
C HIS A 10 -11.25 -8.89 27.44
N SER A 11 -10.01 -9.22 27.06
CA SER A 11 -8.92 -8.25 26.99
C SER A 11 -8.96 -7.31 25.77
N GLY A 12 -9.89 -7.51 24.83
CA GLY A 12 -10.02 -6.68 23.63
C GLY A 12 -9.28 -7.21 22.38
N LYS A 13 -8.75 -8.44 22.40
CA LYS A 13 -8.04 -9.08 21.26
C LYS A 13 -8.75 -8.91 19.92
N THR A 14 -10.00 -9.33 19.84
CA THR A 14 -10.78 -9.29 18.59
C THR A 14 -10.97 -7.87 18.07
N VAL A 15 -11.14 -6.90 18.97
CA VAL A 15 -11.27 -5.47 18.64
C VAL A 15 -9.93 -4.90 18.17
N LEU A 16 -8.83 -5.30 18.81
CA LEU A 16 -7.47 -4.95 18.39
C LEU A 16 -7.18 -5.48 16.98
N ILE A 17 -7.40 -6.78 16.73
CA ILE A 17 -7.18 -7.39 15.42
C ILE A 17 -8.00 -6.65 14.36
N HIS A 18 -9.29 -6.45 14.59
CA HIS A 18 -10.16 -5.76 13.64
C HIS A 18 -9.70 -4.35 13.28
N ASN A 19 -9.26 -3.58 14.28
CA ASN A 19 -8.76 -2.22 14.02
C ASN A 19 -7.35 -2.20 13.41
N LEU A 20 -6.56 -3.25 13.67
CA LEU A 20 -5.25 -3.45 13.06
C LEU A 20 -5.38 -3.84 11.58
N GLU A 21 -6.35 -4.66 11.19
CA GLU A 21 -6.61 -5.05 9.80
C GLU A 21 -6.76 -3.81 8.89
N ALA A 22 -7.40 -2.75 9.39
CA ALA A 22 -7.53 -1.46 8.70
C ALA A 22 -6.24 -0.60 8.66
N ASN A 23 -5.12 -1.11 9.17
CA ASN A 23 -3.80 -0.48 9.07
C ASN A 23 -2.77 -1.38 8.37
N LEU A 24 -3.13 -2.60 7.98
CA LEU A 24 -2.26 -3.52 7.25
C LEU A 24 -2.54 -3.45 5.73
N PRO A 25 -1.54 -3.71 4.86
CA PRO A 25 -1.75 -3.73 3.41
C PRO A 25 -2.74 -4.84 3.02
N THR A 26 -3.78 -4.51 2.24
CA THR A 26 -4.96 -5.35 2.00
C THR A 26 -4.71 -6.70 1.31
N ASP A 27 -3.58 -6.84 0.62
CA ASP A 27 -3.14 -8.06 -0.08
C ASP A 27 -2.02 -8.81 0.67
N SER A 28 -1.59 -8.29 1.82
CA SER A 28 -0.43 -8.80 2.55
C SER A 28 -0.78 -9.70 3.72
N PHE A 29 -2.04 -9.67 4.18
CA PHE A 29 -2.43 -10.34 5.41
C PHE A 29 -3.62 -11.29 5.29
N MET A 30 -3.58 -12.32 6.12
CA MET A 30 -4.69 -13.21 6.40
C MET A 30 -4.93 -13.27 7.91
N THR A 31 -6.19 -13.29 8.33
CA THR A 31 -6.54 -13.60 9.72
C THR A 31 -7.03 -15.04 9.84
N MET A 32 -6.27 -15.88 10.54
CA MET A 32 -6.67 -17.23 10.94
C MET A 32 -7.17 -17.24 12.38
N ARG A 33 -8.35 -17.81 12.58
CA ARG A 33 -8.97 -17.97 13.90
C ARG A 33 -8.86 -19.42 14.33
N ILE A 34 -8.02 -19.68 15.33
CA ILE A 34 -7.70 -21.01 15.87
C ILE A 34 -8.22 -21.10 17.31
N HIS A 35 -9.53 -20.93 17.46
CA HIS A 35 -10.21 -20.99 18.75
C HIS A 35 -11.63 -21.55 18.62
N LYS A 36 -12.13 -22.19 19.69
CA LYS A 36 -13.44 -22.88 19.72
C LYS A 36 -14.58 -22.03 20.29
N ASP A 37 -14.35 -20.73 20.52
CA ASP A 37 -15.33 -19.85 21.20
C ASP A 37 -16.36 -19.20 20.26
N GLY A 38 -16.27 -19.48 18.96
CA GLY A 38 -17.21 -18.99 17.94
C GLY A 38 -17.17 -17.48 17.75
N GLU A 39 -16.03 -16.82 17.92
CA GLU A 39 -15.84 -15.41 17.56
C GLU A 39 -15.27 -15.25 16.14
N GLY A 40 -15.67 -14.17 15.46
CA GLY A 40 -15.35 -13.87 14.06
C GLY A 40 -15.27 -12.36 13.80
N ASN A 41 -15.03 -11.94 12.55
CA ASN A 41 -15.05 -10.51 12.18
C ASN A 41 -16.41 -9.89 12.48
N TRP A 42 -17.49 -10.66 12.28
CA TRP A 42 -18.86 -10.31 12.66
C TRP A 42 -18.98 -9.99 14.16
N SER A 43 -18.15 -10.57 15.03
CA SER A 43 -18.24 -10.31 16.46
C SER A 43 -17.91 -8.87 16.85
N ASN A 44 -17.31 -8.05 15.97
CA ASN A 44 -17.13 -6.62 16.25
C ASN A 44 -18.35 -5.74 15.92
N ASN A 45 -19.47 -6.33 15.46
CA ASN A 45 -20.70 -5.58 15.17
C ASN A 45 -21.22 -4.87 16.45
N PRO A 46 -21.59 -3.57 16.40
CA PRO A 46 -22.16 -2.88 17.55
C PRO A 46 -23.47 -3.50 18.07
N ASP A 47 -24.25 -4.18 17.21
CA ASP A 47 -25.47 -4.88 17.61
C ASP A 47 -25.17 -6.27 18.21
N GLN A 48 -24.87 -6.29 19.51
CA GLN A 48 -24.54 -7.52 20.23
C GLN A 48 -25.73 -8.47 20.47
N GLU A 49 -26.97 -8.05 20.20
CA GLU A 49 -28.14 -8.95 20.27
C GLU A 49 -28.18 -9.86 19.04
N GLN A 50 -27.97 -9.31 17.84
CA GLN A 50 -27.86 -10.11 16.61
C GLN A 50 -26.72 -11.12 16.68
N ILE A 51 -25.57 -10.70 17.22
CA ILE A 51 -24.39 -11.55 17.39
C ILE A 51 -24.67 -12.73 18.32
N ARG A 52 -25.37 -12.48 19.44
CA ARG A 52 -25.76 -13.55 20.37
C ARG A 52 -26.72 -14.55 19.74
N ALA A 53 -27.60 -14.10 18.84
CA ALA A 53 -28.55 -14.98 18.15
C ALA A 53 -27.88 -15.96 17.17
N VAL A 54 -26.76 -15.57 16.54
CA VAL A 54 -26.08 -16.40 15.52
C VAL A 54 -24.82 -17.12 16.04
N ARG A 55 -24.29 -16.71 17.18
CA ARG A 55 -23.06 -17.29 17.77
C ARG A 55 -23.28 -18.74 18.19
N ARG A 56 -22.46 -19.65 17.65
CA ARG A 56 -22.38 -21.05 18.08
C ARG A 56 -21.06 -21.31 18.80
N LYS A 57 -21.13 -21.86 20.01
CA LYS A 57 -19.97 -22.30 20.82
C LYS A 57 -19.96 -23.84 20.85
N GLY A 58 -18.83 -24.47 20.54
CA GLY A 58 -18.70 -25.95 20.47
C GLY A 58 -19.46 -26.58 19.30
N ASP A 59 -19.16 -27.78 18.80
CA ASP A 59 -18.23 -28.84 19.22
C ASP A 59 -17.29 -29.16 18.06
N TYR A 60 -15.99 -28.97 18.24
CA TYR A 60 -15.02 -29.34 17.21
C TYR A 60 -14.10 -30.44 17.74
N ASP A 61 -13.99 -31.49 16.92
CA ASP A 61 -13.09 -32.65 16.93
C ASP A 61 -11.81 -32.48 17.79
N GLU A 62 -11.40 -33.56 18.46
CA GLU A 62 -10.15 -33.61 19.26
C GLU A 62 -8.94 -33.15 18.42
N ASP A 63 -9.01 -33.36 17.10
CA ASP A 63 -7.96 -33.02 16.14
C ASP A 63 -8.05 -31.59 15.54
N PHE A 64 -8.98 -30.74 16.01
CA PHE A 64 -9.19 -29.39 15.45
C PHE A 64 -7.92 -28.53 15.40
N ILE A 65 -7.15 -28.52 16.49
CA ILE A 65 -5.92 -27.72 16.59
C ILE A 65 -4.88 -28.21 15.60
N ASN A 66 -4.69 -29.53 15.48
CA ASN A 66 -3.72 -30.11 14.56
C ASN A 66 -4.07 -29.79 13.10
N LYS A 67 -5.36 -29.90 12.73
CA LYS A 67 -5.84 -29.51 11.39
C LYS A 67 -5.55 -28.04 11.10
N LYS A 68 -5.81 -27.14 12.07
CA LYS A 68 -5.50 -25.71 11.92
C LYS A 68 -4.02 -25.41 11.89
N CYS A 69 -3.19 -26.14 12.64
CA CYS A 69 -1.74 -26.02 12.56
C CYS A 69 -1.21 -26.50 11.21
N ALA A 70 -1.78 -27.57 10.64
CA ALA A 70 -1.43 -28.04 9.30
C ALA A 70 -1.79 -26.99 8.23
N GLU A 71 -2.99 -26.40 8.30
CA GLU A 71 -3.39 -25.28 7.44
C GLU A 71 -2.44 -24.08 7.62
N LEU A 72 -2.12 -23.71 8.86
CA LEU A 72 -1.24 -22.58 9.17
C LEU A 72 0.19 -22.78 8.66
N LYS A 73 0.71 -24.01 8.68
CA LYS A 73 2.03 -24.33 8.11
C LYS A 73 2.07 -24.09 6.60
N GLN A 74 0.98 -24.36 5.89
CA GLN A 74 0.87 -24.18 4.44
C GLN A 74 0.61 -22.74 3.99
N ARG A 75 0.39 -21.81 4.93
CA ARG A 75 0.21 -20.39 4.63
C ARG A 75 1.51 -19.74 4.19
N GLU A 76 1.46 -19.10 3.03
CA GLU A 76 2.56 -18.39 2.35
C GLU A 76 2.34 -16.88 2.33
N GLU A 77 1.22 -16.39 2.86
CA GLU A 77 0.93 -14.97 2.98
C GLU A 77 2.01 -14.25 3.80
N HIS A 78 2.36 -13.03 3.39
CA HIS A 78 3.43 -12.25 4.04
C HIS A 78 3.16 -12.04 5.54
N ILE A 79 1.90 -11.81 5.90
CA ILE A 79 1.44 -11.61 7.27
C ILE A 79 0.28 -12.57 7.54
N VAL A 80 0.37 -13.36 8.60
CA VAL A 80 -0.74 -14.19 9.08
C VAL A 80 -1.03 -13.82 10.53
N LEU A 81 -2.18 -13.20 10.77
CA LEU A 81 -2.68 -12.88 12.11
C LEU A 81 -3.41 -14.10 12.66
N VAL A 82 -2.99 -14.60 13.83
CA VAL A 82 -3.50 -15.83 14.42
C VAL A 82 -4.20 -15.52 15.75
N ASP A 83 -5.53 -15.50 15.75
CA ASP A 83 -6.31 -15.40 16.99
C ASP A 83 -6.43 -16.80 17.61
N ILE A 84 -6.01 -16.96 18.86
CA ILE A 84 -6.01 -18.25 19.58
C ILE A 84 -7.03 -18.29 20.73
N GLY A 85 -7.85 -17.26 20.88
CA GLY A 85 -8.83 -17.17 21.97
C GLY A 85 -8.22 -16.86 23.34
N GLY A 86 -9.07 -16.81 24.37
CA GLY A 86 -8.70 -16.19 25.65
C GLY A 86 -8.13 -17.10 26.75
N ARG A 87 -8.18 -18.42 26.62
CA ARG A 87 -7.77 -19.35 27.69
C ARG A 87 -6.33 -19.79 27.47
N LEU A 88 -5.50 -19.73 28.51
CA LEU A 88 -4.15 -20.29 28.47
C LEU A 88 -4.23 -21.79 28.78
N LEU A 89 -3.98 -22.64 27.78
CA LEU A 89 -4.10 -24.10 27.85
C LEU A 89 -2.99 -24.73 27.03
N ASP A 90 -2.55 -25.94 27.41
CA ASP A 90 -1.48 -26.68 26.74
C ASP A 90 -1.85 -27.12 25.31
N ASP A 91 -3.15 -27.17 24.99
CA ASP A 91 -3.65 -27.44 23.64
C ASP A 91 -3.22 -26.35 22.62
N LYS A 92 -2.65 -25.23 23.07
CA LYS A 92 -2.14 -24.15 22.23
C LYS A 92 -0.66 -24.26 21.91
N ILE A 93 0.08 -25.12 22.60
CA ILE A 93 1.52 -25.31 22.39
C ILE A 93 1.84 -25.49 20.89
N PRO A 94 1.14 -26.35 20.14
CA PRO A 94 1.43 -26.55 18.71
C PRO A 94 1.29 -25.26 17.86
N ILE A 95 0.47 -24.30 18.28
CA ILE A 95 0.30 -23.04 17.55
C ILE A 95 1.52 -22.13 17.76
N PHE A 96 2.01 -22.05 19.01
CA PHE A 96 3.21 -21.28 19.35
C PHE A 96 4.48 -21.84 18.70
N GLU A 97 4.56 -23.16 18.53
CA GLU A 97 5.67 -23.81 17.82
C GLU A 97 5.65 -23.58 16.30
N VAL A 98 4.50 -23.19 15.72
CA VAL A 98 4.36 -22.91 14.28
C VAL A 98 4.51 -21.42 13.97
N CYS A 99 4.23 -20.53 14.92
CA CYS A 99 4.27 -19.09 14.70
C CYS A 99 5.62 -18.47 15.11
N ASP A 100 6.02 -17.41 14.41
CA ASP A 100 7.30 -16.73 14.65
C ASP A 100 7.25 -15.82 15.88
N SER A 101 6.09 -15.20 16.11
CA SER A 101 5.94 -14.12 17.08
C SER A 101 4.54 -14.02 17.67
N PHE A 102 4.41 -13.27 18.76
CA PHE A 102 3.13 -13.00 19.38
C PHE A 102 2.99 -11.58 19.94
N VAL A 103 1.74 -11.14 20.02
CA VAL A 103 1.24 -9.93 20.64
C VAL A 103 0.35 -10.32 21.80
N VAL A 104 0.65 -9.82 22.99
CA VAL A 104 -0.18 -10.06 24.18
C VAL A 104 -0.91 -8.77 24.59
N ILE A 105 -2.19 -8.90 24.94
CA ILE A 105 -2.98 -7.81 25.51
C ILE A 105 -3.79 -8.27 26.71
N SER A 106 -3.70 -7.53 27.82
CA SER A 106 -4.34 -7.88 29.09
C SER A 106 -4.61 -6.65 29.94
N ASN A 107 -5.69 -6.69 30.72
CA ASN A 107 -5.94 -5.75 31.83
C ASN A 107 -5.34 -6.24 33.16
N ASP A 108 -4.81 -7.45 33.19
CA ASP A 108 -4.24 -8.13 34.35
C ASP A 108 -2.75 -8.36 34.10
N THR A 109 -1.91 -7.76 34.94
CA THR A 109 -0.44 -7.79 34.80
C THR A 109 0.11 -9.21 34.98
N GLU A 110 -0.45 -9.98 35.89
CA GLU A 110 0.03 -11.33 36.18
C GLU A 110 -0.35 -12.28 35.04
N LYS A 111 -1.60 -12.21 34.55
CA LYS A 111 -2.00 -13.00 33.37
C LYS A 111 -1.21 -12.61 32.13
N LYS A 112 -0.89 -11.33 31.95
CA LYS A 112 -0.04 -10.88 30.84
C LYS A 112 1.33 -11.53 30.91
N LYS A 113 1.94 -11.56 32.09
CA LYS A 113 3.23 -12.20 32.35
C LYS A 113 3.17 -13.70 32.04
N GLN A 114 2.14 -14.40 32.50
CA GLN A 114 1.93 -15.83 32.21
C GLN A 114 1.85 -16.11 30.70
N TRP A 115 1.15 -15.28 29.92
CA TRP A 115 1.10 -15.40 28.46
C TRP A 115 2.45 -15.17 27.80
N ILE A 116 3.24 -14.21 28.29
CA ILE A 116 4.59 -13.92 27.78
C ILE A 116 5.50 -15.12 28.02
N GLU A 117 5.58 -15.57 29.28
CA GLU A 117 6.42 -16.71 29.67
C GLU A 117 6.02 -17.99 28.92
N PHE A 118 4.73 -18.22 28.72
CA PHE A 118 4.24 -19.36 27.95
C PHE A 118 4.68 -19.28 26.48
N GLY A 119 4.49 -18.13 25.81
CA GLY A 119 4.88 -17.99 24.41
C GLY A 119 6.38 -18.13 24.18
N GLU A 120 7.19 -17.48 25.02
CA GLU A 120 8.65 -17.53 24.94
C GLU A 120 9.20 -18.93 25.24
N LYS A 121 8.63 -19.62 26.23
CA LYS A 121 8.98 -21.02 26.55
C LYS A 121 8.78 -21.96 25.36
N HIS A 122 7.80 -21.67 24.50
CA HIS A 122 7.44 -22.49 23.35
C HIS A 122 7.96 -21.93 22.01
N GLY A 123 9.05 -21.14 22.05
CA GLY A 123 9.83 -20.75 20.87
C GLY A 123 9.31 -19.54 20.10
N CYS A 124 8.27 -18.87 20.60
CA CYS A 124 7.65 -17.73 19.94
C CYS A 124 8.17 -16.41 20.54
N THR A 125 8.46 -15.41 19.71
CA THR A 125 9.01 -14.13 20.20
C THR A 125 7.92 -13.12 20.54
N CYS A 126 7.94 -12.54 21.75
CA CYS A 126 7.06 -11.44 22.09
C CYS A 126 7.48 -10.17 21.33
N ILE A 127 6.63 -9.70 20.40
CA ILE A 127 6.90 -8.47 19.64
C ILE A 127 6.14 -7.26 20.17
N ALA A 128 5.03 -7.49 20.88
CA ALA A 128 4.30 -6.41 21.55
C ALA A 128 3.53 -6.91 22.79
N ALA A 129 3.45 -6.04 23.80
CA ALA A 129 2.74 -6.30 25.04
C ALA A 129 1.97 -5.06 25.50
N PHE A 130 0.64 -5.15 25.51
CA PHE A 130 -0.25 -4.01 25.77
C PHE A 130 -1.06 -4.15 27.06
N ASP A 131 -1.23 -3.02 27.74
CA ASP A 131 -2.21 -2.85 28.81
C ASP A 131 -3.58 -2.52 28.23
N SER A 132 -4.58 -3.31 28.56
CA SER A 132 -5.98 -3.05 28.21
C SER A 132 -6.66 -2.33 29.37
N ILE A 133 -7.17 -1.12 29.13
CA ILE A 133 -7.91 -0.33 30.11
C ILE A 133 -9.30 0.04 29.55
N LEU A 134 -10.26 0.28 30.43
CA LEU A 134 -11.59 0.75 30.03
C LEU A 134 -11.53 2.23 29.65
N ASP A 135 -11.03 3.06 30.55
CA ASP A 135 -11.01 4.52 30.42
C ASP A 135 -9.60 5.09 30.40
N GLY A 136 -9.39 6.09 29.54
CA GLY A 136 -8.12 6.79 29.36
C GLY A 136 -7.80 7.00 27.89
N GLU A 137 -6.52 7.30 27.62
CA GLU A 137 -5.99 7.49 26.27
C GLU A 137 -5.02 6.37 25.90
N ASP A 138 -4.91 6.14 24.59
CA ASP A 138 -3.95 5.20 24.04
C ASP A 138 -2.56 5.84 24.09
N CYS A 139 -1.54 5.10 24.54
CA CYS A 139 -0.20 5.62 24.64
C CYS A 139 0.88 4.55 24.49
N ILE A 140 2.05 4.95 23.98
CA ILE A 140 3.21 4.08 23.79
C ILE A 140 4.22 4.38 24.91
N PHE A 141 4.66 3.33 25.59
CA PHE A 141 5.68 3.40 26.65
C PHE A 141 7.06 3.00 26.16
N ASN A 142 7.15 2.11 25.17
CA ASN A 142 8.40 1.59 24.63
C ASN A 142 8.21 1.23 23.15
N ARG A 143 9.04 1.78 22.25
CA ARG A 143 9.03 1.42 20.81
C ARG A 143 9.99 0.29 20.44
N ALA A 144 10.94 -0.07 21.31
CA ALA A 144 11.82 -1.21 21.07
C ALA A 144 11.05 -2.54 21.21
N SER A 145 11.60 -3.65 20.69
CA SER A 145 10.98 -4.98 20.85
C SER A 145 11.14 -5.50 22.30
N PRO A 146 10.06 -5.92 23.00
CA PRO A 146 8.66 -5.83 22.57
C PRO A 146 8.10 -4.41 22.70
N LEU A 147 7.33 -3.99 21.70
CA LEU A 147 6.56 -2.73 21.71
C LEU A 147 5.62 -2.76 22.93
N LYS A 148 5.67 -1.73 23.78
CA LYS A 148 4.80 -1.63 24.97
C LYS A 148 3.97 -0.37 24.90
N GLY A 149 2.72 -0.51 25.28
CA GLY A 149 1.77 0.59 25.33
C GLY A 149 0.50 0.22 26.05
N ARG A 150 -0.46 1.13 25.99
CA ARG A 150 -1.78 1.00 26.58
C ARG A 150 -2.83 1.28 25.52
N LEU A 151 -3.86 0.44 25.48
CA LEU A 151 -5.03 0.59 24.64
C LEU A 151 -6.27 0.74 25.54
N SER A 152 -7.00 1.82 25.33
CA SER A 152 -8.26 2.13 25.98
C SER A 152 -9.45 1.72 25.13
N LYS A 153 -10.64 1.59 25.74
CA LYS A 153 -11.93 1.48 25.02
C LYS A 153 -11.93 0.41 23.91
N LEU A 154 -11.40 -0.77 24.18
CA LEU A 154 -11.45 -1.92 23.26
C LEU A 154 -12.79 -2.64 23.34
N GLU A 155 -13.86 -1.85 23.23
CA GLU A 155 -15.24 -2.33 23.19
C GLU A 155 -15.66 -2.60 21.75
N ARG A 156 -16.56 -3.56 21.55
CA ARG A 156 -17.01 -3.95 20.22
C ARG A 156 -17.70 -2.78 19.52
N GLY A 157 -17.41 -2.59 18.23
CA GLY A 157 -17.92 -1.48 17.44
C GLY A 157 -17.13 -0.17 17.57
N THR A 158 -16.08 -0.14 18.41
CA THR A 158 -15.22 1.05 18.53
C THR A 158 -14.25 1.13 17.36
N ASP A 159 -14.24 2.27 16.66
CA ASP A 159 -13.20 2.63 15.70
C ASP A 159 -11.96 3.16 16.45
N LYS A 160 -10.88 2.40 16.33
CA LYS A 160 -9.55 2.67 16.87
C LYS A 160 -8.49 2.69 15.77
N THR A 161 -8.89 2.76 14.51
CA THR A 161 -7.98 2.73 13.36
C THR A 161 -6.94 3.84 13.36
N LYS A 162 -7.26 4.98 14.00
CA LYS A 162 -6.36 6.13 14.18
C LYS A 162 -5.55 6.11 15.48
N SER A 163 -5.62 5.03 16.25
CA SER A 163 -4.87 4.90 17.50
C SER A 163 -3.37 4.86 17.21
N PRO A 164 -2.54 5.69 17.88
CA PRO A 164 -1.10 5.68 17.66
C PRO A 164 -0.48 4.32 17.99
N VAL A 165 -1.05 3.59 18.96
CA VAL A 165 -0.57 2.25 19.33
C VAL A 165 -0.89 1.22 18.24
N ILE A 166 -2.06 1.32 17.60
CA ILE A 166 -2.44 0.42 16.50
C ILE A 166 -1.62 0.72 15.25
N THR A 167 -1.39 1.99 14.94
CA THR A 167 -0.51 2.39 13.83
C THR A 167 0.91 1.88 14.03
N GLU A 168 1.52 2.11 15.20
CA GLU A 168 2.87 1.63 15.49
C GLU A 168 2.97 0.10 15.48
N LEU A 169 1.94 -0.60 15.95
CA LEU A 169 1.88 -2.06 15.85
C LEU A 169 1.82 -2.53 14.39
N ALA A 170 1.05 -1.86 13.54
CA ALA A 170 0.99 -2.16 12.11
C ALA A 170 2.35 -1.97 11.45
N ASP A 171 3.00 -0.83 11.69
CA ASP A 171 4.33 -0.53 11.13
C ASP A 171 5.38 -1.56 11.57
N LEU A 172 5.35 -1.97 12.85
CA LEU A 172 6.21 -3.03 13.38
C LEU A 172 5.98 -4.37 12.67
N ILE A 173 4.72 -4.76 12.47
CA ILE A 173 4.34 -6.01 11.82
C ILE A 173 4.76 -6.00 10.35
N ILE A 174 4.51 -4.91 9.64
CA ILE A 174 4.89 -4.74 8.23
C ILE A 174 6.41 -4.78 8.09
N GLY A 175 7.15 -4.08 8.96
CA GLY A 175 8.61 -4.08 8.93
C GLY A 175 9.19 -5.48 9.20
N LYS A 176 8.63 -6.22 10.16
CA LYS A 176 9.10 -7.59 10.49
C LYS A 176 8.68 -8.64 9.48
N SER A 177 7.59 -8.45 8.76
CA SER A 177 7.07 -9.46 7.83
C SER A 177 7.93 -9.60 6.58
N GLY A 178 8.81 -8.63 6.31
CA GLY A 178 9.52 -8.57 5.05
C GLY A 178 8.56 -8.40 3.88
N PHE A 179 7.36 -7.83 4.10
CA PHE A 179 6.42 -7.51 3.02
C PHE A 179 7.09 -6.65 1.94
N PHE A 180 7.98 -5.75 2.35
CA PHE A 180 8.82 -4.97 1.45
C PHE A 180 10.11 -5.67 0.97
N CYS A 181 10.43 -6.85 1.50
CA CYS A 181 11.68 -7.57 1.25
C CYS A 181 11.54 -8.75 0.26
N ASN A 182 10.31 -9.13 -0.13
CA ASN A 182 10.05 -10.32 -0.96
C ASN A 182 9.45 -9.97 -2.34
N ALA A 183 9.88 -8.86 -2.93
CA ALA A 183 9.85 -8.69 -4.37
C ALA A 183 11.27 -8.88 -4.90
N HIS A 184 11.49 -10.01 -5.56
CA HIS A 184 12.68 -10.39 -6.35
C HIS A 184 13.85 -11.11 -5.68
N ASN A 185 14.16 -12.23 -6.33
CA ASN A 185 15.19 -13.22 -6.08
C ASN A 185 16.57 -12.75 -6.58
N ASP A 186 16.91 -11.49 -6.35
CA ASP A 186 18.22 -10.91 -6.66
C ASP A 186 18.78 -10.29 -5.37
N ASN A 187 20.08 -10.43 -5.11
CA ASN A 187 20.77 -9.89 -3.92
C ASN A 187 20.83 -8.34 -3.87
N ILE A 188 19.77 -7.65 -4.30
CA ILE A 188 19.64 -6.20 -4.37
C ILE A 188 18.58 -5.80 -3.34
N HIS A 189 19.00 -5.07 -2.30
CA HIS A 189 18.06 -4.42 -1.38
C HIS A 189 17.46 -3.19 -2.08
N TYR A 190 16.14 -3.17 -2.25
CA TYR A 190 15.42 -2.02 -2.81
C TYR A 190 14.91 -1.12 -1.69
N ASN A 191 15.01 0.19 -1.88
CA ASN A 191 14.35 1.17 -1.03
C ASN A 191 12.90 1.36 -1.47
N THR A 192 11.92 0.97 -0.64
CA THR A 192 10.51 1.09 -1.01
C THR A 192 9.96 2.49 -0.70
N ILE A 193 9.23 3.06 -1.66
CA ILE A 193 8.46 4.28 -1.46
C ILE A 193 7.03 3.93 -1.04
N ASP A 194 6.72 4.17 0.24
CA ASP A 194 5.36 4.04 0.78
C ASP A 194 4.57 5.34 0.56
N PHE A 195 3.70 5.34 -0.46
CA PHE A 195 2.84 6.48 -0.76
C PHE A 195 1.83 6.79 0.35
N VAL A 196 1.39 5.80 1.14
CA VAL A 196 0.44 6.01 2.24
C VAL A 196 1.14 6.73 3.39
N ALA A 197 2.32 6.26 3.78
CA ALA A 197 3.13 6.92 4.81
C ALA A 197 3.48 8.36 4.41
N ILE A 198 3.92 8.55 3.16
CA ILE A 198 4.23 9.89 2.65
C ILE A 198 3.01 10.79 2.66
N ALA A 199 1.86 10.31 2.20
CA ALA A 199 0.64 11.09 2.20
C ALA A 199 0.18 11.48 3.59
N ARG A 200 0.28 10.58 4.57
CA ARG A 200 -0.03 10.87 5.99
C ARG A 200 0.82 12.02 6.50
N GLU A 201 2.13 11.97 6.28
CA GLU A 201 3.04 13.03 6.72
C GLU A 201 2.81 14.36 5.99
N LEU A 202 2.38 14.32 4.72
CA LEU A 202 2.03 15.51 3.96
C LEU A 202 0.64 16.07 4.30
N GLY A 203 -0.14 15.37 5.14
CA GLY A 203 -1.51 15.73 5.49
C GLY A 203 -2.51 15.55 4.35
N CYS A 204 -2.22 14.66 3.40
CA CYS A 204 -3.15 14.28 2.33
C CYS A 204 -4.25 13.36 2.88
N GLY A 205 -5.44 13.42 2.29
CA GLY A 205 -6.54 12.52 2.65
C GLY A 205 -6.34 11.11 2.10
N TRP A 206 -7.05 10.14 2.66
CA TRP A 206 -7.13 8.77 2.13
C TRP A 206 -8.54 8.22 2.26
N ASN A 207 -8.92 7.33 1.35
CA ASN A 207 -10.17 6.59 1.40
C ASN A 207 -9.87 5.08 1.38
N VAL A 208 -10.66 4.28 2.07
CA VAL A 208 -10.69 2.83 1.88
C VAL A 208 -11.50 2.56 0.62
N GLY A 209 -10.99 1.75 -0.29
CA GLY A 209 -11.72 1.37 -1.50
C GLY A 209 -13.00 0.62 -1.14
N ALA A 210 -14.03 0.73 -1.99
CA ALA A 210 -15.32 0.06 -1.77
C ALA A 210 -15.22 -1.49 -1.78
N ASP A 211 -14.14 -2.04 -2.33
CA ASP A 211 -13.84 -3.48 -2.32
C ASP A 211 -12.55 -3.77 -1.55
N VAL A 212 -12.55 -4.86 -0.78
CA VAL A 212 -11.43 -5.35 0.04
C VAL A 212 -10.16 -5.63 -0.80
N MET A 213 -10.32 -5.86 -2.11
CA MET A 213 -9.24 -6.07 -3.07
C MET A 213 -8.60 -4.77 -3.59
N ASN A 214 -9.15 -3.59 -3.25
CA ASN A 214 -8.77 -2.30 -3.85
C ASN A 214 -7.86 -1.41 -2.98
N GLY A 215 -7.45 -1.84 -1.79
CA GLY A 215 -6.45 -1.15 -0.97
C GLY A 215 -6.82 0.26 -0.49
N PHE A 216 -5.85 0.91 0.17
CA PHE A 216 -5.94 2.31 0.56
C PHE A 216 -5.75 3.21 -0.66
N HIS A 217 -6.70 4.11 -0.88
CA HIS A 217 -6.60 5.15 -1.89
C HIS A 217 -6.03 6.40 -1.26
N VAL A 218 -4.83 6.78 -1.69
CA VAL A 218 -4.25 8.06 -1.31
C VAL A 218 -4.83 9.15 -2.21
N ASN A 219 -5.43 10.17 -1.60
CA ASN A 219 -5.87 11.37 -2.30
C ASN A 219 -4.78 12.43 -2.15
N PHE A 220 -3.73 12.33 -2.97
CA PHE A 220 -2.73 13.41 -3.05
C PHE A 220 -3.41 14.71 -3.46
N THR A 221 -3.23 15.76 -2.67
CA THR A 221 -3.73 17.08 -3.03
C THR A 221 -2.68 17.82 -3.88
N PRO A 222 -3.07 18.48 -4.99
CA PRO A 222 -2.10 19.06 -5.91
C PRO A 222 -1.17 20.12 -5.29
N ASP A 223 -1.62 20.82 -4.25
CA ASP A 223 -0.82 21.80 -3.50
C ASP A 223 0.37 21.18 -2.76
N LYS A 224 0.33 19.87 -2.48
CA LYS A 224 1.41 19.12 -1.80
C LYS A 224 2.44 18.56 -2.77
N ALA A 225 2.23 18.68 -4.08
CA ALA A 225 3.12 18.11 -5.09
C ALA A 225 4.60 18.60 -4.98
N PRO A 226 4.89 19.89 -4.69
CA PRO A 226 6.28 20.31 -4.45
C PRO A 226 6.90 19.67 -3.21
N LEU A 227 6.09 19.41 -2.16
CA LEU A 227 6.55 18.76 -0.93
C LEU A 227 6.80 17.26 -1.16
N LEU A 228 5.93 16.60 -1.93
CA LEU A 228 6.13 15.22 -2.37
C LEU A 228 7.48 15.06 -3.09
N TYR A 229 7.76 15.92 -4.07
CA TYR A 229 9.04 15.91 -4.79
C TYR A 229 10.22 16.05 -3.82
N ARG A 230 10.21 17.06 -2.94
CA ARG A 230 11.29 17.30 -1.98
C ARG A 230 11.50 16.12 -1.04
N LYS A 231 10.41 15.49 -0.60
CA LYS A 231 10.47 14.37 0.33
C LYS A 231 11.09 13.13 -0.31
N ILE A 232 10.67 12.78 -1.53
CA ILE A 232 11.25 11.64 -2.26
C ILE A 232 12.73 11.91 -2.57
N SER A 233 13.09 13.11 -3.04
CA SER A 233 14.49 13.46 -3.26
C SER A 233 15.33 13.46 -1.98
N GLY A 234 14.75 13.86 -0.84
CA GLY A 234 15.40 13.78 0.47
C GLY A 234 15.65 12.33 0.88
N PHE A 235 14.62 11.49 0.77
CA PHE A 235 14.71 10.07 1.05
C PHE A 235 15.80 9.39 0.21
N ALA A 236 15.91 9.74 -1.09
CA ALA A 236 16.98 9.27 -1.96
C ALA A 236 18.38 9.64 -1.48
N LYS A 237 18.56 10.87 -1.00
CA LYS A 237 19.85 11.32 -0.46
C LYS A 237 20.22 10.60 0.84
N GLU A 238 19.24 10.25 1.65
CA GLU A 238 19.44 9.57 2.94
C GLU A 238 19.72 8.07 2.78
N HIS A 239 19.05 7.42 1.82
CA HIS A 239 19.05 5.95 1.69
C HIS A 239 19.86 5.45 0.48
N GLY A 240 20.53 6.35 -0.24
CA GLY A 240 21.40 6.03 -1.38
C GLY A 240 20.69 6.03 -2.73
N PHE A 241 21.46 5.89 -3.81
CA PHE A 241 20.99 6.10 -5.18
C PHE A 241 20.92 4.81 -6.03
N GLU A 242 20.92 3.65 -5.39
CA GLU A 242 20.99 2.37 -6.10
C GLU A 242 19.63 2.01 -6.70
N SER A 243 18.68 1.57 -5.86
CA SER A 243 17.47 0.91 -6.34
C SER A 243 16.24 1.27 -5.50
N TYR A 244 15.13 1.60 -6.17
CA TYR A 244 13.86 2.00 -5.55
C TYR A 244 12.65 1.31 -6.19
N GLU A 245 11.65 1.05 -5.36
CA GLU A 245 10.41 0.42 -5.77
C GLU A 245 9.18 1.22 -5.33
N PHE A 246 8.19 1.30 -6.21
CA PHE A 246 6.92 1.98 -5.99
C PHE A 246 5.76 0.99 -5.93
N TYR A 247 5.00 1.06 -4.85
CA TYR A 247 3.74 0.34 -4.73
C TYR A 247 2.55 1.32 -4.70
N ASN A 248 1.71 1.22 -5.74
CA ASN A 248 0.31 1.66 -5.75
C ASN A 248 -0.04 3.07 -5.18
N SER A 249 0.34 4.15 -5.86
CA SER A 249 -0.14 5.51 -5.49
C SER A 249 -1.58 5.83 -5.94
N ARG A 250 -2.10 5.10 -6.96
CA ARG A 250 -3.31 5.36 -7.78
C ARG A 250 -3.45 6.77 -8.39
N SER A 251 -2.62 7.73 -8.01
CA SER A 251 -2.53 9.06 -8.61
C SER A 251 -1.41 9.06 -9.65
N ASN A 252 -1.76 8.93 -10.92
CA ASN A 252 -0.76 8.81 -12.00
C ASN A 252 0.22 9.99 -12.00
N TRP A 253 -0.26 11.22 -11.75
CA TRP A 253 0.61 12.40 -11.71
C TRP A 253 1.55 12.39 -10.50
N ALA A 254 1.11 11.92 -9.32
CA ALA A 254 1.97 11.81 -8.13
C ALA A 254 3.04 10.73 -8.32
N THR A 255 2.68 9.61 -8.96
CA THR A 255 3.65 8.58 -9.39
C THR A 255 4.71 9.18 -10.31
N MET A 256 4.30 9.98 -11.31
CA MET A 256 5.25 10.59 -12.24
C MET A 256 6.21 11.56 -11.54
N ILE A 257 5.69 12.41 -10.65
CA ILE A 257 6.52 13.32 -9.85
C ILE A 257 7.54 12.54 -9.03
N SER A 258 7.12 11.45 -8.40
CA SER A 258 7.98 10.63 -7.55
C SER A 258 9.06 9.93 -8.36
N ALA A 259 8.72 9.29 -9.48
CA ALA A 259 9.68 8.67 -10.39
C ALA A 259 10.69 9.69 -10.92
N LEU A 260 10.22 10.86 -11.38
CA LEU A 260 11.09 11.93 -11.86
C LEU A 260 12.00 12.49 -10.77
N SER A 261 11.52 12.60 -9.52
CA SER A 261 12.33 13.09 -8.41
C SER A 261 13.48 12.15 -8.05
N LEU A 262 13.30 10.83 -8.19
CA LEU A 262 14.37 9.84 -8.03
C LEU A 262 15.37 9.92 -9.18
N VAL A 263 14.89 10.03 -10.43
CA VAL A 263 15.76 10.23 -11.60
C VAL A 263 16.59 11.51 -11.47
N ASP A 264 15.95 12.62 -11.09
CA ASP A 264 16.63 13.90 -10.84
C ASP A 264 17.66 13.80 -9.70
N SER A 265 17.47 12.87 -8.76
CA SER A 265 18.40 12.60 -7.65
C SER A 265 19.55 11.65 -8.03
N GLY A 266 19.54 11.11 -9.26
CA GLY A 266 20.59 10.21 -9.76
C GLY A 266 20.36 8.73 -9.48
N VAL A 267 19.14 8.33 -9.13
CA VAL A 267 18.81 6.92 -8.87
C VAL A 267 18.90 6.08 -10.16
N GLY A 268 19.60 4.95 -10.08
CA GLY A 268 19.91 4.08 -11.24
C GLY A 268 18.86 3.02 -11.56
N ASP A 269 18.20 2.45 -10.56
CA ASP A 269 17.13 1.45 -10.72
C ASP A 269 15.84 1.93 -10.04
N ILE A 270 14.77 2.03 -10.83
CA ILE A 270 13.47 2.48 -10.37
C ILE A 270 12.43 1.54 -10.95
N ARG A 271 11.61 0.91 -10.11
CA ARG A 271 10.60 -0.06 -10.54
C ARG A 271 9.23 0.29 -10.01
N LEU A 272 8.20 0.07 -10.82
CA LEU A 272 6.81 0.29 -10.42
C LEU A 272 6.07 -1.03 -10.50
N TYR A 273 5.32 -1.34 -9.44
CA TYR A 273 4.46 -2.52 -9.41
C TYR A 273 3.33 -2.41 -10.43
N ASP A 274 3.12 -3.50 -11.19
CA ASP A 274 1.99 -3.66 -12.11
C ASP A 274 1.13 -4.84 -11.66
N VAL A 275 -0.14 -4.56 -11.35
CA VAL A 275 -1.10 -5.57 -10.88
C VAL A 275 -1.41 -6.60 -11.97
N GLY A 276 -1.41 -6.20 -13.24
CA GLY A 276 -1.68 -7.09 -14.37
C GLY A 276 -0.54 -8.07 -14.62
N MET A 277 0.70 -7.66 -14.36
CA MET A 277 1.87 -8.54 -14.42
C MET A 277 2.16 -9.25 -13.09
N ASN A 278 1.56 -8.79 -11.99
CA ASN A 278 1.89 -9.21 -10.63
C ASN A 278 3.41 -9.10 -10.35
N ASP A 279 4.01 -8.01 -10.83
CA ASP A 279 5.47 -7.85 -10.79
C ASP A 279 5.92 -6.39 -10.83
N TYR A 280 7.18 -6.12 -10.45
CA TYR A 280 7.80 -4.80 -10.57
C TYR A 280 8.47 -4.61 -11.92
N VAL A 281 8.04 -3.58 -12.64
CA VAL A 281 8.61 -3.24 -13.95
C VAL A 281 9.58 -2.07 -13.83
N LYS A 282 10.85 -2.32 -14.17
CA LYS A 282 11.89 -1.30 -14.22
C LYS A 282 11.61 -0.28 -15.32
N ILE A 283 11.59 1.01 -14.95
CA ILE A 283 11.46 2.09 -15.94
C ILE A 283 12.79 2.29 -16.66
N ARG A 284 12.72 2.72 -17.92
CA ARG A 284 13.90 2.95 -18.73
C ARG A 284 13.66 4.04 -19.76
N ARG A 285 14.75 4.66 -20.22
CA ARG A 285 14.68 5.59 -21.35
C ARG A 285 14.39 4.79 -22.61
N LEU A 286 13.41 5.26 -23.38
CA LEU A 286 12.93 4.68 -24.62
C LEU A 286 13.58 5.40 -25.80
N ASN A 287 13.80 4.64 -26.86
CA ASN A 287 14.37 5.14 -28.10
C ASN A 287 13.33 5.98 -28.86
N LYS A 288 13.79 7.07 -29.50
CA LYS A 288 12.95 8.01 -30.25
C LYS A 288 13.03 7.74 -31.74
N LYS A 289 11.94 7.96 -32.47
CA LYS A 289 11.91 7.87 -33.94
C LYS A 289 10.98 8.93 -34.54
N ALA A 290 11.44 9.58 -35.61
CA ALA A 290 10.65 10.60 -36.32
C ALA A 290 9.38 10.04 -36.95
N ASP A 291 9.45 8.85 -37.56
CA ASP A 291 8.30 8.14 -38.13
C ASP A 291 8.07 6.81 -37.40
N ILE A 292 7.12 6.81 -36.47
CA ILE A 292 6.67 5.61 -35.77
C ILE A 292 5.61 4.94 -36.65
N GLY A 293 6.05 4.32 -37.74
CA GLY A 293 5.20 3.44 -38.55
C GLY A 293 4.64 2.26 -37.74
N SER A 294 3.69 1.54 -38.33
CA SER A 294 3.26 0.22 -37.82
C SER A 294 4.38 -0.80 -38.09
N PRO A 295 4.84 -1.55 -37.06
CA PRO A 295 4.01 -2.12 -36.02
C PRO A 295 4.49 -1.77 -34.60
N SER A 296 4.34 -0.52 -34.18
CA SER A 296 4.36 -0.21 -32.74
C SER A 296 3.11 -0.79 -32.06
N VAL A 297 3.29 -1.43 -30.90
CA VAL A 297 2.20 -1.86 -29.99
C VAL A 297 1.40 -0.69 -29.42
N LEU A 298 1.98 0.52 -29.49
CA LEU A 298 1.31 1.77 -29.21
C LEU A 298 0.93 2.50 -30.50
N GLU A 299 -0.23 3.13 -30.47
CA GLU A 299 -0.66 4.17 -31.40
C GLU A 299 -0.43 5.54 -30.75
N TYR A 300 0.20 6.45 -31.49
CA TYR A 300 0.45 7.81 -31.03
C TYR A 300 -0.31 8.82 -31.88
N SER A 301 -0.89 9.82 -31.23
CA SER A 301 -1.32 11.05 -31.88
C SER A 301 -0.50 12.19 -31.33
N VAL A 302 0.15 12.95 -32.22
CA VAL A 302 0.97 14.11 -31.86
C VAL A 302 0.33 15.36 -32.47
N LEU A 303 0.11 16.38 -31.64
CA LEU A 303 -0.30 17.71 -32.08
C LEU A 303 0.75 18.71 -31.61
N GLU A 304 1.16 19.59 -32.50
CA GLU A 304 2.24 20.53 -32.24
C GLU A 304 1.76 21.96 -32.48
N GLY A 305 1.95 22.81 -31.47
CA GLY A 305 1.64 24.24 -31.50
C GLY A 305 2.93 25.05 -31.48
N GLU A 306 2.82 26.35 -31.23
CA GLU A 306 3.99 27.26 -31.23
C GLU A 306 4.92 26.99 -30.03
N HIS A 307 4.37 26.85 -28.82
CA HIS A 307 5.13 26.65 -27.58
C HIS A 307 4.83 25.33 -26.86
N GLU A 308 3.84 24.60 -27.37
CA GLU A 308 3.28 23.43 -26.72
C GLU A 308 3.22 22.25 -27.67
N LEU A 309 3.21 21.06 -27.08
CA LEU A 309 3.11 19.80 -27.78
C LEU A 309 2.15 18.90 -27.00
N PHE A 310 1.25 18.23 -27.70
CA PHE A 310 0.37 17.22 -27.12
C PHE A 310 0.68 15.84 -27.70
N ILE A 311 0.82 14.84 -26.84
CA ILE A 311 0.94 13.43 -27.22
C ILE A 311 -0.18 12.64 -26.55
N ASN A 312 -0.95 11.90 -27.35
CA ASN A 312 -1.82 10.85 -26.84
C ASN A 312 -1.26 9.47 -27.21
N ALA A 313 -1.03 8.60 -26.22
CA ALA A 313 -0.61 7.21 -26.43
C ALA A 313 -1.76 6.24 -26.11
N LYS A 314 -2.02 5.30 -27.01
CA LYS A 314 -3.03 4.25 -26.83
C LYS A 314 -2.44 2.89 -27.14
N THR A 315 -2.74 1.89 -26.32
CA THR A 315 -2.38 0.50 -26.62
C THR A 315 -3.24 -0.06 -27.76
N LYS A 316 -2.62 -0.80 -28.69
CA LYS A 316 -3.32 -1.59 -29.73
C LYS A 316 -3.68 -3.00 -29.25
N LYS A 317 -3.13 -3.42 -28.11
CA LYS A 317 -3.37 -4.73 -27.47
C LYS A 317 -4.08 -4.55 -26.13
N ASP A 318 -4.73 -5.60 -25.64
CA ASP A 318 -5.39 -5.61 -24.33
C ASP A 318 -4.39 -5.54 -23.17
N SER A 319 -3.18 -6.11 -23.36
CA SER A 319 -2.07 -6.02 -22.42
C SER A 319 -0.75 -5.80 -23.16
N ILE A 320 0.21 -5.18 -22.48
CA ILE A 320 1.58 -4.95 -22.97
C ILE A 320 2.48 -5.92 -22.21
N THR A 321 3.26 -6.75 -22.89
CA THR A 321 4.23 -7.65 -22.25
C THR A 321 5.59 -6.98 -22.03
N LEU A 322 6.51 -7.64 -21.31
CA LEU A 322 7.89 -7.17 -21.18
C LEU A 322 8.64 -7.17 -22.53
N ASP A 323 8.37 -8.15 -23.40
CA ASP A 323 8.94 -8.19 -24.75
C ASP A 323 8.41 -7.04 -25.61
N ASP A 324 7.11 -6.76 -25.52
CA ASP A 324 6.53 -5.59 -26.16
C ASP A 324 7.24 -4.32 -25.66
N PHE A 325 7.36 -4.15 -24.34
CA PHE A 325 8.04 -3.01 -23.73
C PHE A 325 9.48 -2.86 -24.20
N ASN A 326 10.20 -3.97 -24.38
CA ASN A 326 11.58 -3.99 -24.88
C ASN A 326 11.73 -3.38 -26.28
N SER A 327 10.69 -3.48 -27.10
CA SER A 327 10.65 -2.99 -28.49
C SER A 327 9.98 -1.63 -28.69
N ILE A 328 9.36 -1.05 -27.65
CA ILE A 328 8.64 0.23 -27.77
C ILE A 328 9.59 1.37 -28.16
N MET A 329 9.16 2.12 -29.18
CA MET A 329 9.74 3.39 -29.59
C MET A 329 8.72 4.51 -29.32
N ILE A 330 9.23 5.72 -29.06
CA ILE A 330 8.41 6.92 -28.81
C ILE A 330 8.66 7.99 -29.90
N PRO A 331 7.72 8.95 -30.10
CA PRO A 331 7.90 9.99 -31.11
C PRO A 331 9.16 10.83 -30.88
N GLN A 332 9.83 11.23 -31.96
CA GLN A 332 10.75 12.36 -31.87
C GLN A 332 9.95 13.66 -31.88
N ILE A 333 10.27 14.59 -30.97
CA ILE A 333 9.50 15.82 -30.73
C ILE A 333 10.44 17.00 -30.55
N ASP A 334 9.94 18.23 -30.65
CA ASP A 334 10.66 19.42 -30.23
C ASP A 334 10.65 19.51 -28.69
N GLU A 335 11.81 19.21 -28.10
CA GLU A 335 11.99 19.11 -26.65
C GLU A 335 12.07 20.48 -25.95
N SER A 336 12.13 21.57 -26.72
CA SER A 336 12.08 22.94 -26.19
C SER A 336 10.67 23.36 -25.76
N LYS A 337 9.64 22.64 -26.25
CA LYS A 337 8.22 22.92 -25.98
C LYS A 337 7.73 22.29 -24.69
N THR A 338 6.61 22.81 -24.17
CA THR A 338 5.88 22.20 -23.05
C THR A 338 5.13 20.97 -23.53
N LEU A 339 5.39 19.82 -22.91
CA LEU A 339 4.73 18.55 -23.27
C LEU A 339 3.47 18.34 -22.43
N TYR A 340 2.35 18.14 -23.09
CA TYR A 340 1.10 17.64 -22.53
C TYR A 340 0.89 16.19 -22.96
N PHE A 341 0.80 15.29 -21.99
CA PHE A 341 0.68 13.87 -22.25
C PHE A 341 -0.67 13.33 -21.80
N SER A 342 -1.29 12.51 -22.65
CA SER A 342 -2.46 11.70 -22.36
C SER A 342 -2.16 10.25 -22.73
N GLY A 343 -2.65 9.30 -21.94
CA GLY A 343 -2.58 7.91 -22.35
C GLY A 343 -3.39 6.97 -21.48
N ARG A 344 -3.86 5.89 -22.10
CA ARG A 344 -4.41 4.72 -21.41
C ARG A 344 -3.40 3.60 -21.47
N ILE A 345 -2.33 3.77 -20.72
CA ILE A 345 -1.19 2.86 -20.65
C ILE A 345 -0.72 2.72 -19.19
N PRO A 346 0.02 1.66 -18.84
CA PRO A 346 0.51 1.47 -17.48
C PRO A 346 1.42 2.61 -16.98
N ASN A 347 1.52 2.77 -15.66
CA ASN A 347 2.31 3.83 -15.04
C ASN A 347 3.82 3.67 -15.27
N TRP A 348 4.35 2.45 -15.28
CA TRP A 348 5.78 2.21 -15.62
C TRP A 348 6.12 2.66 -17.04
N LEU A 349 5.18 2.51 -17.99
CA LEU A 349 5.37 2.96 -19.37
C LEU A 349 5.27 4.47 -19.49
N THR A 350 4.30 5.07 -18.79
CA THR A 350 4.16 6.54 -18.72
C THR A 350 5.42 7.16 -18.11
N ALA A 351 5.93 6.59 -17.01
CA ALA A 351 7.18 7.05 -16.38
C ALA A 351 8.37 6.90 -17.33
N SER A 352 8.47 5.77 -18.04
CA SER A 352 9.51 5.53 -19.06
C SER A 352 9.45 6.58 -20.19
N ILE A 353 8.26 6.96 -20.65
CA ILE A 353 8.09 8.05 -21.62
C ILE A 353 8.56 9.38 -21.03
N PHE A 354 8.15 9.72 -19.80
CA PHE A 354 8.48 10.99 -19.14
C PHE A 354 10.00 11.14 -18.91
N ILE A 355 10.70 10.09 -18.51
CA ILE A 355 12.17 10.16 -18.31
C ILE A 355 12.95 10.17 -19.63
N SER A 356 12.29 9.81 -20.75
CA SER A 356 12.89 9.82 -22.08
C SER A 356 12.92 11.22 -22.70
N TYR A 357 11.98 12.09 -22.32
CA TYR A 357 11.93 13.46 -22.82
C TYR A 357 12.57 14.46 -21.84
N PRO A 358 13.63 15.17 -22.24
CA PRO A 358 14.25 16.20 -21.42
C PRO A 358 13.48 17.53 -21.44
N CYS A 359 12.17 17.54 -21.74
CA CYS A 359 11.35 18.75 -21.73
C CYS A 359 11.41 19.44 -20.37
N ARG A 360 11.46 20.78 -20.38
CA ARG A 360 11.51 21.60 -19.16
C ARG A 360 10.24 21.48 -18.34
N GLU A 361 9.09 21.48 -19.01
CA GLU A 361 7.78 21.28 -18.39
C GLU A 361 7.03 20.12 -19.04
N MET A 362 6.42 19.28 -18.21
CA MET A 362 5.57 18.18 -18.66
C MET A 362 4.32 18.07 -17.80
N TYR A 363 3.18 17.87 -18.45
CA TYR A 363 1.89 17.72 -17.82
C TYR A 363 1.24 16.39 -18.17
N LEU A 364 0.55 15.77 -17.21
CA LEU A 364 -0.17 14.51 -17.41
C LEU A 364 -1.68 14.75 -17.28
N LEU A 365 -2.46 14.27 -18.25
CA LEU A 365 -3.92 14.28 -18.20
C LEU A 365 -4.44 13.33 -17.11
N GLN A 366 -5.19 13.89 -16.16
CA GLN A 366 -6.07 13.15 -15.26
C GLN A 366 -7.51 13.32 -15.77
N PRO A 367 -8.18 12.22 -16.20
CA PRO A 367 -9.56 12.27 -16.65
C PRO A 367 -10.49 12.99 -15.67
N GLY A 368 -11.39 13.83 -16.20
CA GLY A 368 -12.35 14.63 -15.42
C GLY A 368 -11.76 15.85 -14.70
N ASN A 369 -10.44 15.97 -14.61
CA ASN A 369 -9.78 17.05 -13.88
C ASN A 369 -9.00 17.98 -14.83
N GLY A 370 -8.27 17.43 -15.78
CA GLY A 370 -7.38 18.19 -16.67
C GLY A 370 -5.94 17.75 -16.48
N PHE A 371 -5.00 18.62 -16.82
CA PHE A 371 -3.58 18.31 -16.86
C PHE A 371 -2.87 18.79 -15.59
N PHE A 372 -2.04 17.93 -15.00
CA PHE A 372 -1.24 18.24 -13.81
C PHE A 372 0.23 18.31 -14.17
N CYS A 373 0.92 19.35 -13.72
CA CYS A 373 2.36 19.51 -13.91
C CYS A 373 3.12 18.42 -13.13
N CYS A 374 3.80 17.52 -13.83
CA CYS A 374 4.61 16.46 -13.22
C CYS A 374 6.11 16.77 -13.26
N LYS A 375 6.53 17.68 -14.16
CA LYS A 375 7.90 18.17 -14.28
C LYS A 375 7.90 19.66 -14.54
N SER A 376 8.75 20.40 -13.83
CA SER A 376 9.12 21.78 -14.12
C SER A 376 10.51 22.06 -13.55
N GLU A 377 11.22 23.03 -14.14
CA GLU A 377 12.42 23.63 -13.54
C GLU A 377 12.05 24.40 -12.25
N ASP A 378 10.91 25.09 -12.24
CA ASP A 378 10.33 25.66 -11.02
C ASP A 378 9.50 24.61 -10.29
N LYS A 379 10.09 24.00 -9.25
CA LYS A 379 9.44 22.95 -8.48
C LYS A 379 8.16 23.40 -7.76
N ASN A 380 7.91 24.70 -7.62
CA ASN A 380 6.63 25.19 -7.07
C ASN A 380 5.46 25.03 -8.05
N ARG A 381 5.74 24.81 -9.34
CA ARG A 381 4.72 24.55 -10.36
C ARG A 381 4.24 23.10 -10.36
N LEU A 382 4.94 22.18 -9.71
CA LEU A 382 4.51 20.79 -9.61
C LEU A 382 3.11 20.70 -9.02
N GLY A 383 2.26 19.85 -9.59
CA GLY A 383 0.85 19.73 -9.21
C GLY A 383 -0.05 20.86 -9.74
N LYS A 384 0.49 21.92 -10.36
CA LYS A 384 -0.34 22.95 -10.99
C LYS A 384 -1.26 22.31 -12.02
N GLN A 385 -2.56 22.60 -11.89
CA GLN A 385 -3.59 22.12 -12.78
C GLN A 385 -3.85 23.12 -13.90
N VAL A 386 -3.95 22.63 -15.13
CA VAL A 386 -4.37 23.40 -16.31
C VAL A 386 -5.44 22.60 -17.06
N LYS A 387 -6.45 23.29 -17.60
CA LYS A 387 -7.59 22.60 -18.24
C LYS A 387 -7.19 22.00 -19.58
N ASN A 388 -6.49 22.79 -20.40
CA ASN A 388 -6.08 22.44 -21.76
C ASN A 388 -4.74 23.13 -22.11
N PRO A 389 -3.97 22.58 -23.05
CA PRO A 389 -2.96 23.33 -23.78
C PRO A 389 -3.59 24.49 -24.57
N ASP A 390 -2.89 25.61 -24.62
CA ASP A 390 -3.25 26.81 -25.36
C ASP A 390 -3.21 26.57 -26.88
N GLY A 391 -4.27 26.96 -27.57
CA GLY A 391 -4.32 26.89 -29.04
C GLY A 391 -4.43 25.49 -29.64
N MET A 392 -4.67 24.44 -28.83
CA MET A 392 -4.81 23.06 -29.31
C MET A 392 -6.23 22.52 -29.13
N ASP A 393 -6.84 22.03 -30.21
CA ASP A 393 -8.09 21.26 -30.11
C ASP A 393 -7.80 19.79 -29.76
N ILE A 394 -7.84 19.50 -28.47
CA ILE A 394 -7.72 18.15 -27.92
C ILE A 394 -9.06 17.59 -27.43
N SER A 395 -10.19 18.21 -27.81
CA SER A 395 -11.52 17.86 -27.31
C SER A 395 -11.88 16.38 -27.50
N ARG A 396 -11.38 15.74 -28.57
CA ARG A 396 -11.56 14.30 -28.83
C ARG A 396 -10.86 13.38 -27.85
N TYR A 397 -9.87 13.86 -27.10
CA TYR A 397 -9.11 13.10 -26.10
C TYR A 397 -9.61 13.33 -24.67
N LEU A 398 -10.30 14.44 -24.45
CA LEU A 398 -10.97 14.75 -23.19
C LEU A 398 -12.29 13.97 -23.15
N LEU A 399 -12.36 12.94 -22.32
CA LEU A 399 -13.60 12.19 -22.15
C LEU A 399 -14.74 13.14 -21.73
N LYS A 400 -15.78 13.26 -22.57
CA LYS A 400 -17.09 13.77 -22.14
C LYS A 400 -17.67 12.78 -21.14
N ILE A 401 -17.46 13.01 -19.84
CA ILE A 401 -18.18 12.26 -18.81
C ILE A 401 -19.54 12.94 -18.65
N SER A 402 -20.55 12.44 -19.36
CA SER A 402 -21.93 12.61 -18.92
C SER A 402 -22.07 11.86 -17.61
N CYS A 403 -22.30 12.57 -16.50
CA CYS A 403 -22.75 11.93 -15.26
C CYS A 403 -23.97 11.04 -15.59
N PRO A 404 -24.03 9.78 -15.14
CA PRO A 404 -25.31 9.09 -15.05
C PRO A 404 -26.19 9.94 -14.14
N LYS A 405 -27.35 10.36 -14.63
CA LYS A 405 -28.39 10.88 -13.74
C LYS A 405 -28.74 9.73 -12.78
N ASN A 406 -28.60 9.99 -11.49
CA ASN A 406 -29.12 9.10 -10.44
C ASN A 406 -30.58 8.75 -10.76
N GLY A 407 -30.85 7.47 -10.98
CA GLY A 407 -32.16 6.88 -11.08
C GLY A 407 -32.36 5.91 -9.93
#